data_AF-A0A959CUI3-F1
#
_entry.id   AF-A0A959CUI3-F1
#
_cell.length_a   1.000
_cell.length_b   1.000
_cell.length_c   1.000
_cell.angle_alpha   90.00
_cell.angle_beta   90.00
_cell.angle_gamma   90.00
#
_symmetry.space_group_name_H-M   'P 1'
#
loop_
_entity.id
_entity.type
_entity.pdbx_description
1 polymer ?
#
loop_
_entity_poly.entity_id
_entity_poly.type
_entity_poly.pdbx_seq_one_letter_code
_entity_poly.pdbx_strand_id
1 'polypeptide(L)'
;MRIIGGKFKGRRFNPPAKNWPTRPTTDFAKEGLFNILVNHWDLEAMKVLDLFGGTGSHCYEFISRGCCDVTYVDKFPGCVSFVKKTAKELGVENCLHIIRNDVFRFISRTQEKYDYIFAGPPYPLPGLDTIPGLIFEYRLLRQGGWLVLEHNPNHSFKESSHFFQERHYGKTIFSFFEESAEREQ
;
A
#
# COMPACT_ATOMS: atom_id res chain seq x y z
N MET A 1 9.14 13.98 -3.03
CA MET A 1 8.35 12.89 -3.64
C MET A 1 7.49 13.44 -4.76
N ARG A 2 7.12 12.61 -5.74
CA ARG A 2 6.24 13.01 -6.85
C ARG A 2 5.34 11.86 -7.28
N ILE A 3 4.24 12.18 -7.97
CA ILE A 3 3.45 11.19 -8.71
C ILE A 3 4.18 10.85 -10.01
N ILE A 4 4.34 9.56 -10.31
CA ILE A 4 5.19 9.06 -11.40
C ILE A 4 4.42 8.97 -12.72
N GLY A 5 3.18 8.47 -12.68
CA GLY A 5 2.35 8.24 -13.87
C GLY A 5 0.92 8.74 -13.73
N GLY A 6 0.15 8.59 -14.80
CA GLY A 6 -1.28 8.96 -14.83
C GLY A 6 -1.57 10.46 -14.93
N LYS A 7 -2.81 10.85 -14.63
CA LYS A 7 -3.37 12.21 -14.74
C LYS A 7 -2.58 13.28 -14.01
N PHE A 8 -1.99 12.94 -12.86
CA PHE A 8 -1.22 13.86 -12.02
C PHE A 8 0.30 13.66 -12.13
N LYS A 9 0.77 12.99 -13.19
CA LYS A 9 2.20 12.73 -13.45
C LYS A 9 3.06 13.99 -13.26
N GLY A 10 4.16 13.84 -12.53
CA GLY A 10 5.13 14.91 -12.26
C GLY A 10 4.75 15.82 -11.09
N ARG A 11 3.52 15.75 -10.56
CA ARG A 11 3.10 16.56 -9.42
C ARG A 11 3.93 16.22 -8.18
N ARG A 12 4.56 17.23 -7.58
CA ARG A 12 5.43 17.09 -6.41
C ARG A 12 4.67 17.41 -5.13
N PHE A 13 5.06 16.71 -4.06
CA PHE A 13 4.58 17.00 -2.72
C PHE A 13 5.73 17.10 -1.73
N ASN A 14 5.60 18.05 -0.81
CA ASN A 14 6.55 18.32 0.25
C ASN A 14 5.82 18.15 1.59
N PRO A 15 5.67 16.92 2.09
CA PRO A 15 5.12 16.70 3.42
C PRO A 15 6.03 17.35 4.46
N PRO A 16 5.49 17.99 5.50
CA PRO A 16 6.27 18.46 6.64
C PRO A 16 6.70 17.26 7.51
N ALA A 17 7.37 16.29 6.89
CA ALA A 17 7.63 14.95 7.42
C ALA A 17 8.83 14.89 8.37
N LYS A 18 9.31 16.04 8.86
CA LYS A 18 10.41 16.07 9.83
C LYS A 18 9.96 15.29 11.07
N ASN A 19 10.70 14.23 11.39
CA ASN A 19 10.43 13.32 12.51
C ASN A 19 9.12 12.52 12.41
N TRP A 20 8.52 12.37 11.22
CA TRP A 20 7.38 11.48 11.08
C TRP A 20 7.84 10.02 11.11
N PRO A 21 7.04 9.09 11.67
CA PRO A 21 7.35 7.67 11.70
C PRO A 21 7.09 7.01 10.34
N THR A 22 7.46 7.68 9.25
CA THR A 22 7.23 7.23 7.88
C THR A 22 8.54 7.24 7.10
N ARG A 23 8.65 6.35 6.11
CA ARG A 23 9.78 6.30 5.20
C ARG A 23 9.28 6.51 3.77
N PRO A 24 9.92 7.37 2.97
CA PRO A 24 9.53 7.49 1.58
C PRO A 24 9.97 6.23 0.81
N THR A 25 9.03 5.62 0.09
CA THR A 25 9.36 4.77 -1.05
C THR A 25 10.03 5.62 -2.11
N THR A 26 11.17 5.17 -2.64
CA THR A 26 11.88 5.94 -3.67
C THR A 26 11.07 6.00 -4.96
N ASP A 27 11.24 7.06 -5.74
CA ASP A 27 10.56 7.19 -7.03
C ASP A 27 10.88 5.98 -7.95
N PHE A 28 12.12 5.46 -7.92
CA PHE A 28 12.54 4.28 -8.68
C PHE A 28 11.84 2.99 -8.23
N ALA A 29 11.77 2.74 -6.91
CA ALA A 29 11.08 1.56 -6.39
C ALA A 29 9.58 1.62 -6.69
N LYS A 30 8.96 2.79 -6.50
CA LYS A 30 7.54 3.00 -6.80
C LYS A 30 7.25 2.86 -8.29
N GLU A 31 8.09 3.40 -9.17
CA GLU A 31 7.97 3.21 -10.62
C GLU A 31 8.04 1.73 -11.00
N GLY A 32 9.02 1.00 -10.45
CA GLY A 32 9.16 -0.44 -10.67
C GLY A 32 7.94 -1.24 -10.21
N LEU A 33 7.42 -0.94 -9.01
CA LEU A 33 6.21 -1.56 -8.47
C LEU A 33 5.01 -1.29 -9.39
N PHE A 34 4.73 -0.04 -9.72
CA PHE A 34 3.57 0.30 -10.56
C PHE A 34 3.68 -0.22 -11.99
N ASN A 35 4.89 -0.40 -12.53
CA ASN A 35 5.07 -1.08 -13.81
C ASN A 35 4.59 -2.54 -13.76
N ILE A 36 4.78 -3.23 -12.64
CA ILE A 36 4.24 -4.60 -12.47
C ILE A 36 2.72 -4.55 -12.41
N LEU A 37 2.17 -3.65 -11.56
CA LEU A 37 0.73 -3.56 -11.32
C LEU A 37 -0.07 -3.24 -12.59
N VAL A 38 0.37 -2.26 -13.40
CA VAL A 38 -0.34 -1.88 -14.64
C VAL A 38 -0.27 -2.93 -15.75
N ASN A 39 0.71 -3.84 -15.70
CA ASN A 39 0.78 -4.97 -16.64
C ASN A 39 -0.07 -6.16 -16.18
N HIS A 40 -0.53 -6.16 -14.92
CA HIS A 40 -1.32 -7.24 -14.35
C HIS A 40 -2.81 -6.91 -14.26
N TRP A 41 -3.16 -5.67 -13.90
CA TRP A 41 -4.56 -5.24 -13.73
C TRP A 41 -4.90 -3.98 -14.51
N ASP A 42 -6.17 -3.87 -14.85
CA ASP A 42 -6.82 -2.59 -15.09
C ASP A 42 -7.05 -1.89 -13.73
N LEU A 43 -6.26 -0.85 -13.45
CA LEU A 43 -6.29 -0.16 -12.16
C LEU A 43 -7.62 0.58 -11.93
N GLU A 44 -8.35 0.95 -12.98
CA GLU A 44 -9.63 1.67 -12.85
C GLU A 44 -10.70 0.82 -12.14
N ALA A 45 -10.64 -0.50 -12.32
CA ALA A 45 -11.59 -1.45 -11.75
C ALA A 45 -11.21 -1.96 -10.33
N MET A 46 -10.05 -1.55 -9.80
CA MET A 46 -9.54 -2.08 -8.55
C MET A 46 -10.08 -1.37 -7.31
N LYS A 47 -10.24 -2.14 -6.23
CA LYS A 47 -10.37 -1.68 -4.86
C LYS A 47 -9.06 -1.87 -4.11
N VAL A 48 -8.47 -0.78 -3.64
CA VAL A 48 -7.11 -0.71 -3.09
C VAL A 48 -7.11 -0.33 -1.61
N LEU A 49 -6.24 -0.96 -0.84
CA LEU A 49 -5.94 -0.59 0.55
C LEU A 49 -4.46 -0.22 0.71
N ASP A 50 -4.19 0.95 1.27
CA ASP A 50 -2.85 1.41 1.64
C ASP A 50 -2.73 1.46 3.16
N LEU A 51 -2.07 0.44 3.72
CA LEU A 51 -1.78 0.31 5.15
C LEU A 51 -0.46 1.01 5.47
N PHE A 52 -0.46 1.75 6.59
CA PHE A 52 0.65 2.63 6.96
C PHE A 52 0.90 3.71 5.89
N GLY A 53 -0.19 4.25 5.32
CA GLY A 53 -0.11 5.03 4.10
C GLY A 53 0.73 6.31 4.20
N GLY A 54 1.00 6.80 5.42
CA GLY A 54 1.94 7.88 5.68
C GLY A 54 1.66 9.17 4.91
N THR A 55 2.38 9.38 3.82
CA THR A 55 2.19 10.59 2.99
C THR A 55 1.08 10.45 1.94
N GLY A 56 0.51 9.25 1.78
CA GLY A 56 -0.47 8.89 0.76
C GLY A 56 0.15 8.68 -0.63
N SER A 57 1.48 8.54 -0.73
CA SER A 57 2.16 8.48 -2.03
C SER A 57 1.71 7.31 -2.90
N HIS A 58 1.32 6.15 -2.35
CA HIS A 58 0.77 5.05 -3.15
C HIS A 58 -0.67 5.34 -3.54
N CYS A 59 -1.49 5.82 -2.61
CA CYS A 59 -2.87 6.25 -2.89
C CYS A 59 -2.95 7.21 -4.08
N TYR A 60 -2.15 8.29 -4.10
CA TYR A 60 -2.20 9.24 -5.21
C TYR A 60 -1.73 8.66 -6.53
N GLU A 61 -0.83 7.67 -6.50
CA GLU A 61 -0.33 7.01 -7.70
C GLU A 61 -1.40 6.11 -8.32
N PHE A 62 -2.16 5.36 -7.51
CA PHE A 62 -3.35 4.62 -7.94
C PHE A 62 -4.42 5.54 -8.52
N ILE A 63 -4.78 6.61 -7.79
CA ILE A 63 -5.79 7.56 -8.22
C ILE A 63 -5.37 8.30 -9.50
N SER A 64 -4.09 8.67 -9.60
CA SER A 64 -3.56 9.27 -10.82
C SER A 64 -3.72 8.36 -12.02
N ARG A 65 -3.65 7.04 -11.82
CA ARG A 65 -3.82 6.01 -12.85
C ARG A 65 -5.27 5.50 -12.97
N GLY A 66 -6.23 6.22 -12.38
CA GLY A 66 -7.66 6.01 -12.62
C GLY A 66 -8.40 5.19 -11.55
N CYS A 67 -7.72 4.59 -10.58
CA CYS A 67 -8.37 3.86 -9.48
C CYS A 67 -9.14 4.84 -8.56
N CYS A 68 -10.44 4.62 -8.39
CA CYS A 68 -11.30 5.48 -7.56
C CYS A 68 -11.91 4.83 -6.32
N ASP A 69 -11.50 3.60 -5.98
CA ASP A 69 -11.84 2.97 -4.69
C ASP A 69 -10.56 2.70 -3.90
N VAL A 70 -9.95 3.77 -3.38
CA VAL A 70 -8.70 3.71 -2.60
C VAL A 70 -9.00 3.99 -1.13
N THR A 71 -8.63 3.05 -0.26
CA THR A 71 -8.68 3.23 1.20
C THR A 71 -7.27 3.48 1.75
N TYR A 72 -7.12 4.54 2.53
CA TYR A 72 -5.90 4.90 3.24
C TYR A 72 -6.08 4.66 4.74
N VAL A 73 -5.11 4.00 5.40
CA VAL A 73 -5.12 3.79 6.85
C VAL A 73 -3.79 4.21 7.47
N ASP A 74 -3.86 5.15 8.41
CA ASP A 74 -2.71 5.56 9.22
C ASP A 74 -3.14 6.12 10.58
N LYS A 75 -2.34 5.92 11.62
CA LYS A 75 -2.65 6.41 12.98
C LYS A 75 -2.12 7.81 13.26
N PHE A 76 -1.08 8.26 12.56
CA PHE A 76 -0.38 9.49 12.86
C PHE A 76 -1.18 10.71 12.37
N PRO A 77 -1.59 11.62 13.27
CA PRO A 77 -2.45 12.75 12.88
C PRO A 77 -1.85 13.68 11.83
N GLY A 78 -0.52 13.86 11.83
CA GLY A 78 0.17 14.69 10.84
C GLY A 78 0.05 14.13 9.43
N CYS A 79 0.21 12.80 9.28
CA CYS A 79 0.03 12.08 8.02
C CYS A 79 -1.40 12.24 7.51
N VAL A 80 -2.39 11.94 8.35
CA VAL A 80 -3.81 12.06 7.99
C VAL A 80 -4.19 13.49 7.59
N SER A 81 -3.72 14.50 8.34
CA SER A 81 -3.99 15.91 8.02
C SER A 81 -3.41 16.31 6.67
N PHE A 82 -2.17 15.89 6.40
CA PHE A 82 -1.52 16.13 5.12
C PHE A 82 -2.26 15.44 3.97
N VAL A 83 -2.64 14.17 4.13
CA VAL A 83 -3.36 13.42 3.09
C VAL A 83 -4.71 14.05 2.77
N LYS A 84 -5.47 14.49 3.77
CA LYS A 84 -6.72 15.23 3.56
C LYS A 84 -6.51 16.51 2.76
N LYS A 85 -5.50 17.30 3.12
CA LYS A 85 -5.15 18.53 2.40
C LYS A 85 -4.78 18.23 0.95
N THR A 86 -3.91 17.25 0.72
CA THR A 86 -3.46 16.89 -0.63
C THR A 86 -4.58 16.31 -1.48
N ALA A 87 -5.47 15.48 -0.93
CA ALA A 87 -6.65 14.97 -1.62
C ALA A 87 -7.55 16.10 -2.13
N LYS A 88 -7.80 17.12 -1.28
CA LYS A 88 -8.55 18.32 -1.65
C LYS A 88 -7.84 19.14 -2.74
N GLU A 89 -6.53 19.34 -2.63
CA GLU A 89 -5.74 20.05 -3.66
C GLU A 89 -5.68 19.32 -5.01
N LEU A 90 -5.86 18.00 -5.01
CA LEU A 90 -5.94 17.16 -6.21
C LEU A 90 -7.38 17.06 -6.76
N GLY A 91 -8.39 17.41 -5.94
CA GLY A 91 -9.81 17.20 -6.27
C GLY A 91 -10.20 15.73 -6.32
N VAL A 92 -9.62 14.89 -5.46
CA VAL A 92 -9.79 13.42 -5.48
C VAL A 92 -10.41 12.87 -4.20
N GLU A 93 -11.06 13.72 -3.40
CA GLU A 93 -11.69 13.35 -2.13
C GLU A 93 -12.72 12.22 -2.31
N ASN A 94 -13.40 12.16 -3.45
CA ASN A 94 -14.37 11.11 -3.77
C ASN A 94 -13.73 9.75 -4.11
N CYS A 95 -12.43 9.72 -4.42
CA CYS A 95 -11.68 8.52 -4.79
C CYS A 95 -10.82 7.99 -3.64
N LEU A 96 -10.75 8.70 -2.50
CA LEU A 96 -9.86 8.38 -1.39
C LEU A 96 -10.59 8.37 -0.03
N HIS A 97 -10.82 7.17 0.50
CA HIS A 97 -11.36 6.98 1.84
C HIS A 97 -10.25 7.00 2.89
N ILE A 98 -10.23 8.02 3.75
CA ILE A 98 -9.15 8.26 4.73
C ILE A 98 -9.58 7.82 6.13
N ILE A 99 -8.95 6.79 6.67
CA ILE A 99 -9.20 6.25 8.01
C ILE A 99 -8.02 6.56 8.93
N ARG A 100 -8.30 7.27 10.04
CA ARG A 100 -7.32 7.45 11.13
C ARG A 100 -7.46 6.33 12.15
N ASN A 101 -6.65 5.27 12.04
CA ASN A 101 -6.68 4.14 12.96
C ASN A 101 -5.33 3.45 13.05
N ASP A 102 -5.12 2.68 14.12
CA ASP A 102 -4.01 1.72 14.17
C ASP A 102 -4.28 0.58 13.19
N VAL A 103 -3.26 0.20 12.41
CA VAL A 103 -3.40 -0.76 11.31
C VAL A 103 -3.80 -2.15 11.82
N PHE A 104 -3.21 -2.64 12.90
CA PHE A 104 -3.55 -3.96 13.44
C PHE A 104 -4.99 -4.01 13.97
N ARG A 105 -5.46 -2.90 14.57
CA ARG A 105 -6.87 -2.75 14.96
C ARG A 105 -7.81 -2.63 13.76
N PHE A 106 -7.37 -2.00 12.67
CA PHE A 106 -8.15 -1.91 11.45
C PHE A 106 -8.30 -3.29 10.78
N ILE A 107 -7.20 -4.03 10.61
CA ILE A 107 -7.19 -5.38 9.99
C ILE A 107 -8.17 -6.32 10.70
N SER A 108 -8.14 -6.35 12.04
CA SER A 108 -9.01 -7.26 12.83
C SER A 108 -10.49 -6.87 12.87
N ARG A 109 -10.89 -5.72 12.30
CA ARG A 109 -12.26 -5.20 12.39
C ARG A 109 -12.94 -5.00 11.04
N THR A 110 -12.18 -4.66 10.01
CA THR A 110 -12.75 -4.44 8.69
C THR A 110 -13.35 -5.74 8.14
N GLN A 111 -14.45 -5.62 7.40
CA GLN A 111 -15.08 -6.72 6.67
C GLN A 111 -14.91 -6.54 5.14
N GLU A 112 -14.23 -5.46 4.74
CA GLU A 112 -13.97 -5.14 3.35
C GLU A 112 -12.92 -6.07 2.75
N LYS A 113 -13.08 -6.37 1.47
CA LYS A 113 -12.09 -7.12 0.68
C LYS A 113 -11.54 -6.27 -0.46
N TYR A 114 -10.25 -6.40 -0.71
CA TYR A 114 -9.49 -5.57 -1.64
C TYR A 114 -8.87 -6.43 -2.75
N ASP A 115 -8.77 -5.86 -3.95
CA ASP A 115 -8.01 -6.48 -5.05
C ASP A 115 -6.50 -6.31 -4.81
N TYR A 116 -6.10 -5.25 -4.11
CA TYR A 116 -4.71 -5.00 -3.78
C TYR A 116 -4.56 -4.32 -2.42
N ILE A 117 -3.62 -4.84 -1.62
CA ILE A 117 -3.24 -4.28 -0.33
C ILE A 117 -1.75 -3.96 -0.38
N PHE A 118 -1.39 -2.71 -0.11
CA PHE A 118 -0.01 -2.31 0.15
C PHE A 118 0.21 -2.13 1.65
N ALA A 119 1.36 -2.58 2.15
CA ALA A 119 1.81 -2.29 3.50
C ALA A 119 3.26 -1.79 3.47
N GLY A 120 3.46 -0.55 3.91
CA GLY A 120 4.79 0.06 4.05
C GLY A 120 5.11 0.43 5.51
N PRO A 121 5.16 -0.54 6.44
CA PRO A 121 5.34 -0.25 7.86
C PRO A 121 6.71 0.40 8.14
N PRO A 122 6.82 1.23 9.20
CA PRO A 122 8.12 1.65 9.69
C PRO A 122 8.92 0.42 10.17
N TYR A 123 10.23 0.36 9.87
CA TYR A 123 11.05 -0.81 10.18
C TYR A 123 11.12 -1.24 11.65
N PRO A 124 11.18 -0.33 12.65
CA PRO A 124 11.20 -0.75 14.05
C PRO A 124 9.79 -1.12 14.58
N LEU A 125 8.85 -1.55 13.72
CA LEU A 125 7.49 -1.91 14.11
C LEU A 125 7.44 -3.33 14.69
N PRO A 126 7.08 -3.49 15.98
CA PRO A 126 6.80 -4.81 16.53
C PRO A 126 5.64 -5.47 15.79
N GLY A 127 5.81 -6.73 15.39
CA GLY A 127 4.79 -7.48 14.66
C GLY A 127 4.74 -7.21 13.16
N LEU A 128 5.72 -6.52 12.58
CA LEU A 128 5.84 -6.34 11.12
C LEU A 128 5.70 -7.69 10.38
N ASP A 129 6.39 -8.71 10.88
CA ASP A 129 6.41 -10.03 10.24
C ASP A 129 5.05 -10.75 10.27
N THR A 130 4.14 -10.32 11.15
CA THR A 130 2.79 -10.90 11.28
C THR A 130 1.79 -10.34 10.27
N ILE A 131 2.13 -9.22 9.61
CA ILE A 131 1.20 -8.52 8.70
C ILE A 131 0.65 -9.45 7.62
N PRO A 132 1.48 -10.22 6.87
CA PRO A 132 0.94 -11.13 5.86
C PRO A 132 -0.04 -12.13 6.45
N GLY A 133 0.34 -12.82 7.53
CA GLY A 133 -0.53 -13.80 8.21
C GLY A 133 -1.89 -13.22 8.60
N LEU A 134 -1.92 -12.01 9.16
CA LEU A 134 -3.17 -11.35 9.53
C LEU A 134 -4.04 -11.00 8.31
N ILE A 135 -3.46 -10.57 7.20
CA ILE A 135 -4.23 -10.26 5.99
C ILE A 135 -4.98 -11.51 5.48
N PHE A 136 -4.34 -12.67 5.50
CA PHE A 136 -4.95 -13.95 5.10
C PHE A 136 -5.91 -14.49 6.17
N GLU A 137 -5.55 -14.43 7.46
CA GLU A 137 -6.40 -14.85 8.58
C GLU A 137 -7.77 -14.13 8.55
N TYR A 138 -7.76 -12.81 8.35
CA TYR A 138 -8.99 -12.00 8.27
C TYR A 138 -9.60 -11.95 6.86
N ARG A 139 -9.01 -12.68 5.88
CA ARG A 139 -9.53 -12.83 4.50
C ARG A 139 -9.80 -11.49 3.80
N LEU A 140 -8.86 -10.56 3.91
CA LEU A 140 -9.02 -9.19 3.37
C LEU A 140 -8.74 -9.08 1.86
N LEU A 141 -8.21 -10.13 1.24
CA LEU A 141 -8.02 -10.17 -0.22
C LEU A 141 -9.25 -10.76 -0.92
N ARG A 142 -9.59 -10.20 -2.08
CA ARG A 142 -10.46 -10.84 -3.06
C ARG A 142 -9.70 -11.99 -3.74
N GLN A 143 -10.44 -12.88 -4.41
CA GLN A 143 -9.83 -13.95 -5.21
C GLN A 143 -8.90 -13.33 -6.26
N GLY A 144 -7.66 -13.81 -6.32
CA GLY A 144 -6.63 -13.28 -7.22
C GLY A 144 -6.06 -11.92 -6.80
N GLY A 145 -6.42 -11.39 -5.62
CA GLY A 145 -5.86 -10.15 -5.11
C GLY A 145 -4.48 -10.35 -4.48
N TRP A 146 -3.65 -9.30 -4.48
CA TRP A 146 -2.31 -9.36 -3.89
C TRP A 146 -2.14 -8.50 -2.65
N LEU A 147 -1.35 -9.01 -1.71
CA LEU A 147 -0.66 -8.20 -0.72
C LEU A 147 0.76 -7.90 -1.21
N VAL A 148 1.18 -6.65 -1.08
CA VAL A 148 2.58 -6.22 -1.25
C VAL A 148 3.09 -5.60 0.02
N LEU A 149 4.10 -6.23 0.62
CA LEU A 149 4.79 -5.75 1.81
C LEU A 149 6.14 -5.14 1.44
N GLU A 150 6.32 -3.86 1.74
CA GLU A 150 7.59 -3.16 1.61
C GLU A 150 8.45 -3.35 2.88
N HIS A 151 9.66 -3.88 2.72
CA HIS A 151 10.62 -4.08 3.81
C HIS A 151 12.08 -3.81 3.38
N ASN A 152 13.02 -4.03 4.29
CA ASN A 152 14.46 -3.97 4.05
C ASN A 152 15.10 -5.37 4.10
N PRO A 153 16.41 -5.50 3.77
CA PRO A 153 17.12 -6.78 3.83
C PRO A 153 17.23 -7.44 5.22
N ASN A 154 16.79 -6.78 6.30
CA ASN A 154 16.79 -7.37 7.64
C ASN A 154 15.56 -8.24 7.92
N HIS A 155 14.59 -8.26 6.99
CA HIS A 155 13.40 -9.12 7.06
C HIS A 155 13.33 -9.99 5.79
N SER A 156 12.82 -11.21 5.94
CA SER A 156 12.63 -12.16 4.84
C SER A 156 11.30 -12.87 5.00
N PHE A 157 10.55 -12.96 3.89
CA PHE A 157 9.21 -13.55 3.84
C PHE A 157 9.11 -14.75 2.91
N LYS A 158 10.25 -15.24 2.39
CA LYS A 158 10.29 -16.33 1.40
C LYS A 158 9.64 -17.63 1.88
N GLU A 159 9.71 -17.88 3.18
CA GLU A 159 9.14 -19.07 3.82
C GLU A 159 7.71 -18.82 4.35
N SER A 160 7.16 -17.62 4.16
CA SER A 160 5.77 -17.33 4.53
C SER A 160 4.82 -18.11 3.63
N SER A 161 3.73 -18.62 4.22
CA SER A 161 2.57 -19.04 3.44
C SER A 161 2.14 -17.90 2.52
N HIS A 162 1.62 -18.24 1.33
CA HIS A 162 1.12 -17.30 0.33
C HIS A 162 2.19 -16.44 -0.38
N PHE A 163 3.46 -16.47 0.03
CA PHE A 163 4.53 -15.78 -0.69
C PHE A 163 4.72 -16.40 -2.07
N PHE A 164 4.81 -15.57 -3.12
CA PHE A 164 5.06 -16.07 -4.47
C PHE A 164 6.21 -15.36 -5.21
N GLN A 165 6.55 -14.11 -4.84
CA GLN A 165 7.71 -13.43 -5.42
C GLN A 165 8.18 -12.24 -4.58
N GLU A 166 9.41 -11.78 -4.84
CA GLU A 166 9.92 -10.49 -4.35
C GLU A 166 10.53 -9.66 -5.49
N ARG A 167 10.65 -8.35 -5.27
CA ARG A 167 11.37 -7.42 -6.15
C ARG A 167 12.28 -6.52 -5.34
N HIS A 168 13.51 -6.35 -5.83
CA HIS A 168 14.55 -5.59 -5.16
C HIS A 168 14.84 -4.28 -5.88
N TYR A 169 14.80 -3.18 -5.13
CA TYR A 169 15.12 -1.84 -5.58
C TYR A 169 16.09 -1.18 -4.59
N GLY A 170 17.36 -1.58 -4.69
CA GLY A 170 18.39 -1.22 -3.72
C GLY A 170 18.12 -1.85 -2.35
N LYS A 171 17.89 -1.03 -1.32
CA LYS A 171 17.54 -1.49 0.04
C LYS A 171 16.02 -1.65 0.25
N THR A 172 15.21 -1.35 -0.75
CA THR A 172 13.75 -1.53 -0.70
C THR A 172 13.42 -2.86 -1.34
N ILE A 173 12.75 -3.73 -0.60
CA ILE A 173 12.27 -5.03 -1.08
C ILE A 173 10.75 -5.01 -1.01
N PHE A 174 10.09 -5.40 -2.09
CA PHE A 174 8.66 -5.69 -2.10
C PHE A 174 8.47 -7.20 -2.13
N SER A 175 7.88 -7.76 -1.08
CA SER A 175 7.42 -9.15 -1.06
C SER A 175 5.95 -9.20 -1.44
N PHE A 176 5.60 -10.11 -2.35
CA PHE A 176 4.26 -10.26 -2.90
C PHE A 176 3.66 -11.58 -2.40
N PHE A 177 2.38 -11.51 -2.03
CA PHE A 177 1.62 -12.62 -1.52
C PHE A 177 0.27 -12.71 -2.20
N GLU A 178 -0.21 -13.92 -2.46
CA GLU A 178 -1.52 -14.19 -3.03
C GLU A 178 -2.11 -15.45 -2.42
N GLU A 179 -3.43 -15.60 -2.44
CA GLU A 179 -4.07 -16.85 -2.01
C GLU A 179 -3.46 -17.99 -2.82
N SER A 180 -2.84 -18.95 -2.14
CA SER A 180 -2.29 -20.11 -2.81
C SER A 180 -3.49 -20.87 -3.36
N ALA A 181 -3.60 -21.02 -4.67
CA ALA A 181 -4.62 -21.87 -5.27
C ALA A 181 -4.55 -23.21 -4.55
N GLU A 182 -5.58 -23.52 -3.74
CA GLU A 182 -5.79 -24.87 -3.26
C GLU A 182 -5.74 -25.72 -4.53
N ARG A 183 -4.74 -26.60 -4.64
CA ARG A 183 -4.83 -27.70 -5.58
C ARG A 183 -6.01 -28.50 -5.07
N GLU A 184 -7.19 -28.27 -5.64
CA GLU A 184 -8.31 -29.18 -5.54
C GLU A 184 -7.73 -30.57 -5.88
N GLN A 185 -7.62 -31.44 -4.86
CA GLN A 185 -7.29 -32.85 -5.03
C GLN A 185 -8.55 -33.59 -5.47
#